data_AF-A0A838TMN0-F1
#
_entry.id   AF-A0A838TMN0-F1
#
_cell.length_a   1.000
_cell.length_b   1.000
_cell.length_c   1.000
_cell.angle_alpha   90.00
_cell.angle_beta   90.00
_cell.angle_gamma   90.00
#
_symmetry.space_group_name_H-M   'P 1'
#
loop_
_entity.id
_entity.type
_entity.pdbx_description
1 polymer ?
#
loop_
_entity_poly.entity_id
_entity_poly.type
_entity_poly.pdbx_seq_one_letter_code
_entity_poly.pdbx_strand_id
1 'polypeptide(L)'
;QDFGDDSLLTNLELHGHTPYIYNLFQKSLKKLAWLQIIGHKDFDYEWCITSKEFGKQAIISDLLYFKYYFLDTLKIPYDKEKLIDDFEALGNYLARVEHKYFMYRDFQSRNIMVKNKEVYFIDYQGGMHGALQYDVASLLWQAKAELPDEWKTGLLVYYMDCIEEILKEPIDRSRFVSQYNGYVLIRMLQVLGAYGFRGLFERKAHFLTSIPLALKNMKWFLENKKTGIVLPEFERVLSLIVEDEVVDRFEPLQATVKTPLVVKVNSFSYKKGGIPKDETENGGGFVFDCRGILNPGRYEEYKEFNGRDKSVKDFLEQQTNMQDFLNNVYNLVDISVEDYIKRGFNSLMVSFGCTGGCHRSVYAADALVRHLRNKFGVTVELNHIEQKITEINPKISS
;
A
#
# COMPACT_ATOMS: atom_id res chain seq x y z
N GLN A 1 -29.33 0.49 13.25
CA GLN A 1 -28.78 1.12 14.48
C GLN A 1 -27.51 1.86 14.08
N ASP A 2 -27.23 3.01 14.68
CA ASP A 2 -25.97 3.69 14.50
C ASP A 2 -24.92 3.13 15.48
N PHE A 3 -23.84 2.59 14.93
CA PHE A 3 -22.75 1.95 15.68
C PHE A 3 -21.54 2.86 15.91
N GLY A 4 -21.60 4.13 15.46
CA GLY A 4 -20.48 5.08 15.53
C GLY A 4 -19.42 4.83 14.45
N ASP A 5 -18.26 5.46 14.58
CA ASP A 5 -17.17 5.41 13.59
C ASP A 5 -15.98 4.53 14.01
N ASP A 6 -16.02 3.97 15.23
CA ASP A 6 -14.92 3.18 15.79
C ASP A 6 -14.94 1.74 15.26
N SER A 7 -14.08 1.45 14.29
CA SER A 7 -13.89 0.09 13.77
C SER A 7 -12.87 -0.71 14.59
N LEU A 8 -12.86 -2.04 14.43
CA LEU A 8 -11.84 -2.92 15.00
C LEU A 8 -10.45 -2.57 14.46
N LEU A 9 -10.35 -2.14 13.19
CA LEU A 9 -9.10 -1.66 12.61
C LEU A 9 -8.61 -0.41 13.35
N THR A 10 -9.48 0.58 13.55
CA THR A 10 -9.14 1.82 14.27
C THR A 10 -8.70 1.52 15.71
N ASN A 11 -9.40 0.60 16.39
CA ASN A 11 -9.03 0.17 17.74
C ASN A 11 -7.67 -0.54 17.77
N LEU A 12 -7.37 -1.37 16.77
CA LEU A 12 -6.07 -2.02 16.63
C LEU A 12 -4.95 -1.00 16.37
N GLU A 13 -5.17 -0.01 15.51
CA GLU A 13 -4.20 1.06 15.21
C GLU A 13 -3.91 1.92 16.45
N LEU A 14 -4.94 2.22 17.26
CA LEU A 14 -4.81 3.04 18.48
C LEU A 14 -4.18 2.32 19.66
N HIS A 15 -4.51 1.04 19.87
CA HIS A 15 -4.13 0.29 21.07
C HIS A 15 -3.05 -0.75 20.81
N GLY A 16 -2.70 -1.02 19.55
CA GLY A 16 -1.75 -2.06 19.16
C GLY A 16 -2.19 -3.47 19.56
N HIS A 17 -1.23 -4.40 19.56
CA HIS A 17 -1.42 -5.82 19.88
C HIS A 17 -1.57 -6.07 21.38
N THR A 18 -2.68 -5.63 21.97
CA THR A 18 -2.98 -5.82 23.40
C THR A 18 -3.97 -6.95 23.66
N PRO A 19 -4.04 -7.50 24.89
CA PRO A 19 -5.06 -8.50 25.26
C PRO A 19 -6.49 -8.02 25.04
N TYR A 20 -6.74 -6.71 25.18
CA TYR A 20 -8.04 -6.10 24.88
C TYR A 20 -8.41 -6.27 23.40
N ILE A 21 -7.49 -5.94 22.49
CA ILE A 21 -7.73 -6.08 21.05
C ILE A 21 -7.86 -7.55 20.66
N TYR A 22 -7.01 -8.43 21.21
CA TYR A 22 -7.14 -9.88 21.01
C TYR A 22 -8.54 -10.39 21.38
N ASN A 23 -9.09 -9.92 22.51
CA ASN A 23 -10.44 -10.26 22.93
C ASN A 23 -11.52 -9.77 21.94
N LEU A 24 -11.36 -8.59 21.33
CA LEU A 24 -12.29 -8.12 20.28
C LEU A 24 -12.24 -9.00 19.03
N PHE A 25 -11.06 -9.50 18.63
CA PHE A 25 -10.95 -10.49 17.56
C PHE A 25 -11.66 -11.81 17.94
N GLN A 26 -11.49 -12.31 19.17
CA GLN A 26 -12.23 -13.48 19.65
C GLN A 26 -13.75 -13.27 19.64
N LYS A 27 -14.24 -12.11 20.11
CA LYS A 27 -15.67 -11.76 20.05
C LYS A 27 -16.18 -11.74 18.61
N SER A 28 -15.38 -11.18 17.69
CA SER A 28 -15.70 -11.12 16.27
C SER A 28 -15.81 -12.51 15.67
N LEU A 29 -14.85 -13.40 15.93
CA LEU A 29 -14.85 -14.77 15.40
C LEU A 29 -15.99 -15.61 15.98
N LYS A 30 -16.30 -15.45 17.27
CA LYS A 30 -17.45 -16.14 17.89
C LYS A 30 -18.78 -15.70 17.29
N LYS A 31 -18.99 -14.39 17.12
CA LYS A 31 -20.19 -13.85 16.47
C LYS A 31 -20.26 -14.22 14.99
N LEU A 32 -19.11 -14.28 14.30
CA LEU A 32 -19.02 -14.74 12.91
C LEU A 32 -19.47 -16.20 12.81
N ALA A 33 -18.89 -17.12 13.60
CA ALA A 33 -19.26 -18.54 13.57
C ALA A 33 -20.77 -18.74 13.80
N TRP A 34 -21.34 -18.01 14.77
CA TRP A 34 -22.78 -18.03 15.02
C TRP A 34 -23.59 -17.52 13.82
N LEU A 35 -23.20 -16.39 13.22
CA LEU A 35 -23.88 -15.82 12.06
C LEU A 35 -23.85 -16.78 10.87
N GLN A 36 -22.68 -17.37 10.60
CA GLN A 36 -22.47 -18.25 9.46
C GLN A 36 -23.27 -19.55 9.56
N ILE A 37 -23.40 -20.12 10.77
CA ILE A 37 -24.01 -21.46 10.98
C ILE A 37 -25.48 -21.37 11.39
N ILE A 38 -25.85 -20.39 12.21
CA ILE A 38 -27.21 -20.27 12.77
C ILE A 38 -27.90 -19.01 12.26
N GLY A 39 -27.22 -17.86 12.25
CA GLY A 39 -27.83 -16.56 12.02
C GLY A 39 -28.43 -16.38 10.62
N HIS A 40 -28.02 -17.20 9.66
CA HIS A 40 -28.47 -17.14 8.27
C HIS A 40 -29.72 -17.98 7.94
N LYS A 41 -30.34 -18.65 8.92
CA LYS A 41 -31.48 -19.58 8.70
C LYS A 41 -32.65 -18.97 7.92
N ASP A 42 -32.92 -17.69 8.14
CA ASP A 42 -34.03 -16.96 7.51
C ASP A 42 -33.57 -16.08 6.33
N PHE A 43 -32.33 -16.24 5.85
CA PHE A 43 -31.84 -15.46 4.71
C PHE A 43 -32.38 -16.04 3.40
N ASP A 44 -32.93 -15.16 2.57
CA ASP A 44 -33.31 -15.49 1.19
C ASP A 44 -32.14 -15.23 0.24
N TYR A 45 -31.45 -16.29 -0.18
CA TYR A 45 -30.31 -16.21 -1.10
C TYR A 45 -30.72 -15.92 -2.55
N GLU A 46 -32.01 -15.89 -2.87
CA GLU A 46 -32.48 -15.39 -4.16
C GLU A 46 -32.23 -13.89 -4.33
N TRP A 47 -32.01 -13.15 -3.23
CA TRP A 47 -31.73 -11.72 -3.26
C TRP A 47 -30.24 -11.39 -3.46
N CYS A 48 -29.37 -12.40 -3.57
CA CYS A 48 -27.96 -12.19 -3.89
C CYS A 48 -27.81 -11.56 -5.29
N ILE A 49 -27.14 -10.41 -5.38
CA ILE A 49 -27.05 -9.60 -6.60
C ILE A 49 -26.08 -10.19 -7.63
N THR A 50 -24.92 -10.70 -7.17
CA THR A 50 -23.82 -11.13 -8.06
C THR A 50 -23.76 -12.64 -8.23
N SER A 51 -23.73 -13.39 -7.13
CA SER A 51 -23.78 -14.84 -7.12
C SER A 51 -24.45 -15.32 -5.84
N LYS A 52 -25.24 -16.39 -5.95
CA LYS A 52 -25.86 -17.08 -4.81
C LYS A 52 -24.84 -17.88 -4.01
N GLU A 53 -23.72 -18.22 -4.64
CA GLU A 53 -22.69 -19.08 -4.07
C GLU A 53 -21.29 -18.66 -4.50
N PHE A 54 -20.34 -18.75 -3.57
CA PHE A 54 -18.92 -18.72 -3.86
C PHE A 54 -18.38 -20.09 -4.26
N GLY A 55 -18.64 -20.47 -5.50
CA GLY A 55 -18.19 -21.73 -6.10
C GLY A 55 -16.90 -21.61 -6.94
N LYS A 56 -16.57 -22.69 -7.67
CA LYS A 56 -15.39 -22.80 -8.55
C LYS A 56 -15.22 -21.59 -9.47
N GLN A 57 -16.30 -21.13 -10.08
CA GLN A 57 -16.29 -20.04 -11.07
C GLN A 57 -15.85 -18.71 -10.46
N ALA A 58 -16.28 -18.43 -9.23
CA ALA A 58 -15.90 -17.21 -8.52
C ALA A 58 -14.41 -17.24 -8.13
N ILE A 59 -13.91 -18.40 -7.69
CA ILE A 59 -12.48 -18.65 -7.45
C ILE A 59 -11.66 -18.44 -8.73
N ILE A 60 -12.09 -19.05 -9.85
CA ILE A 60 -11.41 -18.90 -11.14
C ILE A 60 -11.42 -17.44 -11.58
N SER A 61 -12.52 -16.71 -11.37
CA SER A 61 -12.58 -15.28 -11.69
C SER A 61 -11.55 -14.48 -10.90
N ASP A 62 -11.37 -14.73 -9.60
CA ASP A 62 -10.37 -14.08 -8.76
C ASP A 62 -8.93 -14.43 -9.23
N LEU A 63 -8.68 -15.70 -9.61
CA LEU A 63 -7.38 -16.15 -10.13
C LEU A 63 -7.05 -15.57 -11.51
N LEU A 64 -8.03 -15.49 -12.40
CA LEU A 64 -7.89 -14.85 -13.71
C LEU A 64 -7.65 -13.34 -13.57
N TYR A 65 -8.30 -12.69 -12.61
CA TYR A 65 -8.06 -11.29 -12.31
C TYR A 65 -6.60 -11.04 -11.92
N PHE A 66 -6.04 -11.87 -11.03
CA PHE A 66 -4.61 -11.87 -10.71
C PHE A 66 -3.73 -12.12 -11.95
N LYS A 67 -4.04 -13.14 -12.74
CA LYS A 67 -3.29 -13.48 -13.94
C LYS A 67 -3.21 -12.30 -14.92
N TYR A 68 -4.35 -11.72 -15.30
CA TYR A 68 -4.39 -10.67 -16.31
C TYR A 68 -3.82 -9.35 -15.82
N TYR A 69 -4.12 -8.95 -14.58
CA TYR A 69 -3.77 -7.62 -14.11
C TYR A 69 -2.46 -7.55 -13.34
N PHE A 70 -1.92 -8.67 -12.88
CA PHE A 70 -0.64 -8.72 -12.19
C PHE A 70 0.42 -9.45 -13.02
N LEU A 71 0.24 -10.75 -13.30
CA LEU A 71 1.26 -11.56 -13.99
C LEU A 71 1.55 -11.06 -15.41
N ASP A 72 0.51 -10.88 -16.22
CA ASP A 72 0.65 -10.46 -17.62
C ASP A 72 1.21 -9.04 -17.72
N THR A 73 0.82 -8.17 -16.79
CA THR A 73 1.32 -6.79 -16.74
C THR A 73 2.80 -6.73 -16.35
N LEU A 74 3.24 -7.63 -15.46
CA LEU A 74 4.64 -7.80 -15.09
C LEU A 74 5.46 -8.62 -16.10
N LYS A 75 4.80 -9.19 -17.12
CA LYS A 75 5.41 -10.09 -18.12
C LYS A 75 6.12 -11.29 -17.48
N ILE A 76 5.55 -11.83 -16.40
CA ILE A 76 6.08 -13.03 -15.76
C ILE A 76 5.94 -14.21 -16.74
N PRO A 77 7.00 -14.99 -17.00
CA PRO A 77 6.93 -16.12 -17.91
C PRO A 77 6.22 -17.32 -17.27
N TYR A 78 5.19 -17.83 -17.93
CA TYR A 78 4.47 -19.03 -17.51
C TYR A 78 3.84 -19.81 -18.66
N ASP A 79 3.62 -21.10 -18.43
CA ASP A 79 2.91 -22.01 -19.31
C ASP A 79 1.40 -21.78 -19.13
N LYS A 80 0.75 -21.24 -20.16
CA LYS A 80 -0.65 -20.80 -20.06
C LYS A 80 -1.61 -21.96 -19.82
N GLU A 81 -1.36 -23.12 -20.42
CA GLU A 81 -2.26 -24.26 -20.32
C GLU A 81 -2.16 -24.87 -18.92
N LYS A 82 -0.93 -25.16 -18.47
CA LYS A 82 -0.68 -25.71 -17.13
C LYS A 82 -1.15 -24.79 -16.00
N LEU A 83 -0.99 -23.47 -16.14
CA LEU A 83 -1.47 -22.54 -15.13
C LEU A 83 -3.00 -22.56 -15.01
N ILE A 84 -3.71 -22.68 -16.14
CA ILE A 84 -5.17 -22.80 -16.14
C ILE A 84 -5.60 -24.14 -15.54
N ASP A 85 -4.91 -25.24 -15.86
CA ASP A 85 -5.15 -26.55 -15.25
C ASP A 85 -5.00 -26.50 -13.72
N ASP A 86 -3.95 -25.84 -13.23
CA ASP A 86 -3.72 -25.64 -11.79
C ASP A 86 -4.82 -24.75 -11.15
N PHE A 87 -5.27 -23.69 -11.84
CA PHE A 87 -6.39 -22.86 -11.36
C PHE A 87 -7.68 -23.65 -11.25
N GLU A 88 -7.96 -24.51 -12.24
CA GLU A 88 -9.11 -25.40 -12.20
C GLU A 88 -9.02 -26.41 -11.06
N ALA A 89 -7.85 -27.02 -10.86
CA ALA A 89 -7.60 -27.97 -9.78
C ALA A 89 -7.80 -27.32 -8.40
N LEU A 90 -7.26 -26.11 -8.18
CA LEU A 90 -7.46 -25.35 -6.95
C LEU A 90 -8.94 -24.97 -6.75
N GLY A 91 -9.60 -24.50 -7.82
CA GLY A 91 -11.01 -24.15 -7.79
C GLY A 91 -11.89 -25.34 -7.41
N ASN A 92 -11.62 -26.53 -7.97
CA ASN A 92 -12.31 -27.77 -7.61
C ASN A 92 -12.04 -28.18 -6.16
N TYR A 93 -10.78 -28.08 -5.71
CA TYR A 93 -10.37 -28.44 -4.34
C TYR A 93 -11.08 -27.60 -3.28
N LEU A 94 -11.15 -26.29 -3.49
CA LEU A 94 -11.78 -25.37 -2.54
C LEU A 94 -13.30 -25.31 -2.65
N ALA A 95 -13.86 -25.52 -3.85
CA ALA A 95 -15.32 -25.63 -4.00
C ALA A 95 -15.90 -26.89 -3.35
N ARG A 96 -15.07 -27.89 -3.03
CA ARG A 96 -15.49 -29.13 -2.36
C ARG A 96 -15.66 -28.91 -0.85
N VAL A 97 -16.75 -28.24 -0.49
CA VAL A 97 -17.25 -28.12 0.88
C VAL A 97 -18.46 -29.03 1.09
N GLU A 98 -18.48 -29.77 2.20
CA GLU A 98 -19.58 -30.69 2.53
C GLU A 98 -20.87 -29.94 2.86
N HIS A 99 -20.75 -28.78 3.51
CA HIS A 99 -21.85 -27.91 3.89
C HIS A 99 -21.54 -26.47 3.50
N LYS A 100 -22.49 -25.79 2.87
CA LYS A 100 -22.39 -24.38 2.49
C LYS A 100 -23.11 -23.52 3.52
N TYR A 101 -22.33 -22.76 4.26
CA TYR A 101 -22.83 -21.84 5.28
C TYR A 101 -23.00 -20.44 4.68
N PHE A 102 -23.46 -19.48 5.48
CA PHE A 102 -23.34 -18.10 5.07
C PHE A 102 -21.86 -17.68 5.05
N MET A 103 -21.45 -17.03 3.98
CA MET A 103 -20.14 -16.42 3.81
C MET A 103 -20.34 -14.92 3.65
N TYR A 104 -19.73 -14.13 4.53
CA TYR A 104 -19.84 -12.68 4.60
C TYR A 104 -19.11 -11.98 3.44
N ARG A 105 -18.08 -12.62 2.87
CA ARG A 105 -17.21 -12.15 1.77
C ARG A 105 -16.25 -11.04 2.22
N ASP A 106 -16.77 -9.89 2.62
CA ASP A 106 -15.98 -8.71 2.98
C ASP A 106 -15.81 -8.55 4.50
N PHE A 107 -15.52 -9.67 5.18
CA PHE A 107 -15.30 -9.71 6.62
C PHE A 107 -13.92 -9.18 7.03
N GLN A 108 -13.75 -7.86 6.93
CA GLN A 108 -12.53 -7.15 7.26
C GLN A 108 -12.67 -6.39 8.57
N SER A 109 -11.56 -6.11 9.28
CA SER A 109 -11.59 -5.38 10.56
C SER A 109 -12.21 -3.98 10.47
N ARG A 110 -12.15 -3.33 9.31
CA ARG A 110 -12.83 -2.05 9.03
C ARG A 110 -14.36 -2.13 9.02
N ASN A 111 -14.91 -3.32 8.79
CA ASN A 111 -16.36 -3.59 8.70
C ASN A 111 -16.91 -4.16 10.02
N ILE A 112 -16.08 -4.17 11.07
CA ILE A 112 -16.44 -4.62 12.41
C ILE A 112 -16.42 -3.39 13.33
N MET A 113 -17.58 -2.93 13.76
CA MET A 113 -17.75 -1.76 14.61
C MET A 113 -17.64 -2.15 16.08
N VAL A 114 -16.94 -1.34 16.87
CA VAL A 114 -16.71 -1.56 18.30
C VAL A 114 -17.47 -0.50 19.10
N LYS A 115 -18.45 -0.92 19.88
CA LYS A 115 -19.25 -0.03 20.74
C LYS A 115 -19.47 -0.69 22.09
N ASN A 116 -19.18 0.02 23.18
CA ASN A 116 -19.30 -0.50 24.54
C ASN A 116 -18.55 -1.84 24.76
N LYS A 117 -17.36 -1.98 24.16
CA LYS A 117 -16.54 -3.22 24.16
C LYS A 117 -17.22 -4.42 23.50
N GLU A 118 -18.29 -4.20 22.75
CA GLU A 118 -18.98 -5.20 21.92
C GLU A 118 -18.73 -4.94 20.44
N VAL A 119 -18.80 -6.00 19.64
CA VAL A 119 -18.56 -5.96 18.20
C VAL A 119 -19.85 -6.13 17.40
N TYR A 120 -19.97 -5.38 16.30
CA TYR A 120 -21.13 -5.36 15.40
C TYR A 120 -20.64 -5.39 13.95
N PHE A 121 -21.35 -6.07 13.05
CA PHE A 121 -20.92 -6.22 11.66
C PHE A 121 -21.76 -5.34 10.73
N ILE A 122 -21.10 -4.71 9.76
CA ILE A 122 -21.72 -3.91 8.70
C ILE A 122 -21.16 -4.35 7.34
N ASP A 123 -21.74 -3.88 6.23
CA ASP A 123 -21.23 -4.17 4.88
C ASP A 123 -21.37 -5.66 4.47
N TYR A 124 -22.51 -6.29 4.80
CA TYR A 124 -22.80 -7.71 4.51
C TYR A 124 -23.53 -7.96 3.18
N GLN A 125 -23.76 -6.93 2.35
CA GLN A 125 -24.51 -7.06 1.09
C GLN A 125 -23.81 -7.93 0.04
N GLY A 126 -22.51 -8.23 0.22
CA GLY A 126 -21.77 -9.22 -0.58
C GLY A 126 -21.94 -10.66 -0.11
N GLY A 127 -22.75 -10.89 0.94
CA GLY A 127 -22.93 -12.19 1.56
C GLY A 127 -23.65 -13.19 0.66
N MET A 128 -23.20 -14.45 0.70
CA MET A 128 -23.71 -15.54 -0.14
C MET A 128 -23.43 -16.90 0.50
N HIS A 129 -23.83 -18.00 -0.13
CA HIS A 129 -23.41 -19.32 0.32
C HIS A 129 -21.92 -19.55 0.08
N GLY A 130 -21.22 -20.12 1.04
CA GLY A 130 -19.80 -20.40 0.89
C GLY A 130 -19.18 -21.16 2.06
N ALA A 131 -17.86 -21.15 2.07
CA ALA A 131 -17.03 -21.84 3.04
C ALA A 131 -16.76 -20.94 4.26
N LEU A 132 -16.82 -21.53 5.46
CA LEU A 132 -16.53 -20.85 6.74
C LEU A 132 -15.14 -20.19 6.75
N GLN A 133 -14.17 -20.89 6.17
CA GLN A 133 -12.77 -20.51 6.10
C GLN A 133 -12.52 -19.16 5.41
N TYR A 134 -13.37 -18.77 4.46
CA TYR A 134 -13.12 -17.57 3.66
C TYR A 134 -13.14 -16.30 4.51
N ASP A 135 -14.12 -16.15 5.39
CA ASP A 135 -14.28 -14.94 6.20
C ASP A 135 -13.22 -14.82 7.28
N VAL A 136 -12.85 -15.94 7.93
CA VAL A 136 -11.73 -15.95 8.90
C VAL A 136 -10.40 -15.67 8.20
N ALA A 137 -10.20 -16.14 6.96
CA ALA A 137 -9.02 -15.76 6.16
C ALA A 137 -9.03 -14.25 5.87
N SER A 138 -10.17 -13.69 5.48
CA SER A 138 -10.34 -12.25 5.20
C SER A 138 -10.00 -11.37 6.40
N LEU A 139 -10.37 -11.79 7.61
CA LEU A 139 -10.10 -11.03 8.84
C LEU A 139 -8.64 -11.16 9.30
N LEU A 140 -8.11 -12.38 9.35
CA LEU A 140 -6.80 -12.65 9.98
C LEU A 140 -5.61 -12.30 9.07
N TRP A 141 -5.80 -12.28 7.75
CA TRP A 141 -4.76 -12.00 6.76
C TRP A 141 -4.89 -10.64 6.08
N GLN A 142 -5.62 -9.72 6.70
CA GLN A 142 -5.69 -8.36 6.20
C GLN A 142 -4.32 -7.69 6.34
N ALA A 143 -3.72 -7.28 5.21
CA ALA A 143 -2.36 -6.74 5.18
C ALA A 143 -2.15 -5.55 6.14
N LYS A 144 -3.12 -4.63 6.22
CA LYS A 144 -3.07 -3.46 7.11
C LYS A 144 -3.12 -3.79 8.61
N ALA A 145 -3.67 -4.95 8.99
CA ALA A 145 -3.79 -5.32 10.39
C ALA A 145 -2.49 -5.91 10.95
N GLU A 146 -1.57 -6.37 10.09
CA GLU A 146 -0.23 -6.87 10.44
C GLU A 146 -0.19 -7.82 11.65
N LEU A 147 -1.22 -8.67 11.80
CA LEU A 147 -1.34 -9.55 12.96
C LEU A 147 -0.14 -10.53 13.04
N PRO A 148 0.44 -10.73 14.25
CA PRO A 148 1.47 -11.75 14.47
C PRO A 148 0.99 -13.15 14.11
N ASP A 149 1.87 -14.04 13.66
CA ASP A 149 1.49 -15.42 13.31
C ASP A 149 0.94 -16.21 14.51
N GLU A 150 1.45 -15.94 15.72
CA GLU A 150 0.90 -16.51 16.96
C GLU A 150 -0.58 -16.13 17.13
N TRP A 151 -0.94 -14.88 16.84
CA TRP A 151 -2.32 -14.42 16.90
C TRP A 151 -3.16 -15.08 15.81
N LYS A 152 -2.67 -15.13 14.57
CA LYS A 152 -3.39 -15.78 13.46
C LYS A 152 -3.68 -17.25 13.78
N THR A 153 -2.69 -17.97 14.30
CA THR A 153 -2.81 -19.38 14.68
C THR A 153 -3.76 -19.57 15.86
N GLY A 154 -3.58 -18.80 16.94
CA GLY A 154 -4.43 -18.90 18.14
C GLY A 154 -5.89 -18.53 17.87
N LEU A 155 -6.13 -17.49 17.07
CA LEU A 155 -7.47 -17.05 16.68
C LEU A 155 -8.16 -18.05 15.73
N LEU A 156 -7.42 -18.68 14.82
CA LEU A 156 -7.96 -19.74 13.97
C LEU A 156 -8.37 -20.97 14.79
N VAL A 157 -7.55 -21.39 15.75
CA VAL A 157 -7.90 -22.48 16.69
C VAL A 157 -9.17 -22.12 17.47
N TYR A 158 -9.22 -20.93 18.05
CA TYR A 158 -10.39 -20.45 18.79
C TYR A 158 -11.67 -20.42 17.92
N TYR A 159 -11.55 -20.04 16.65
CA TYR A 159 -12.67 -20.04 15.72
C TYR A 159 -13.16 -21.46 15.41
N MET A 160 -12.26 -22.44 15.23
CA MET A 160 -12.62 -23.85 15.09
C MET A 160 -13.31 -24.38 16.35
N ASP A 161 -12.84 -24.00 17.55
CA ASP A 161 -13.51 -24.37 18.81
C ASP A 161 -14.95 -23.83 18.85
N CYS A 162 -15.18 -22.58 18.39
CA CYS A 162 -16.52 -22.00 18.29
C CYS A 162 -17.42 -22.76 17.31
N ILE A 163 -16.87 -23.20 16.16
CA ILE A 163 -17.62 -23.99 15.17
C ILE A 163 -18.06 -25.32 15.78
N GLU A 164 -17.14 -26.07 16.40
CA GLU A 164 -17.45 -27.35 17.04
C GLU A 164 -18.47 -27.19 18.18
N GLU A 165 -18.35 -26.11 18.98
CA GLU A 165 -19.32 -25.79 20.03
C GLU A 165 -20.73 -25.58 19.46
N ILE A 166 -20.85 -24.94 18.30
CA ILE A 166 -22.13 -24.65 17.65
C ILE A 166 -22.71 -25.90 16.97
N LEU A 167 -21.89 -26.65 16.24
CA LEU A 167 -22.32 -27.86 15.52
C LEU A 167 -22.58 -29.04 16.46
N LYS A 168 -22.02 -29.03 17.67
CA LYS A 168 -22.07 -30.13 18.65
C LYS A 168 -21.39 -31.41 18.14
N GLU A 169 -20.44 -31.26 17.22
CA GLU A 169 -19.63 -32.34 16.65
C GLU A 169 -18.22 -31.84 16.32
N PRO A 170 -17.20 -32.71 16.37
CA PRO A 170 -15.84 -32.34 15.99
C PRO A 170 -15.72 -32.16 14.47
N ILE A 171 -14.86 -31.24 14.04
CA ILE A 171 -14.51 -31.06 12.62
C ILE A 171 -13.15 -31.70 12.31
N ASP A 172 -12.91 -32.03 11.04
CA ASP A 172 -11.56 -32.36 10.57
C ASP A 172 -10.72 -31.07 10.50
N ARG A 173 -10.06 -30.73 11.62
CA ARG A 173 -9.23 -29.53 11.74
C ARG A 173 -8.06 -29.51 10.75
N SER A 174 -7.50 -30.67 10.40
CA SER A 174 -6.39 -30.75 9.44
C SER A 174 -6.85 -30.33 8.04
N ARG A 175 -7.97 -30.90 7.59
CA ARG A 175 -8.60 -30.50 6.31
C ARG A 175 -9.06 -29.05 6.35
N PHE A 176 -9.63 -28.60 7.48
CA PHE A 176 -10.07 -27.22 7.65
C PHE A 176 -8.93 -26.22 7.46
N VAL A 177 -7.78 -26.44 8.12
CA VAL A 177 -6.59 -25.58 7.99
C VAL A 177 -6.02 -25.62 6.58
N SER A 178 -6.00 -26.78 5.94
CA SER A 178 -5.53 -26.91 4.55
C SER A 178 -6.38 -26.07 3.57
N GLN A 179 -7.70 -26.17 3.67
CA GLN A 179 -8.62 -25.38 2.85
C GLN A 179 -8.56 -23.89 3.21
N TYR A 180 -8.42 -23.55 4.50
CA TYR A 180 -8.20 -22.18 4.97
C TYR A 180 -6.98 -21.55 4.31
N ASN A 181 -5.85 -22.26 4.26
CA ASN A 181 -4.66 -21.78 3.57
C ASN A 181 -4.91 -21.53 2.08
N GLY A 182 -5.70 -22.39 1.42
CA GLY A 182 -6.09 -22.14 0.02
C GLY A 182 -6.93 -20.88 -0.16
N TYR A 183 -7.84 -20.57 0.77
CA TYR A 183 -8.59 -19.31 0.74
C TYR A 183 -7.72 -18.10 1.07
N VAL A 184 -6.78 -18.21 2.01
CA VAL A 184 -5.77 -17.17 2.26
C VAL A 184 -5.00 -16.85 0.98
N LEU A 185 -4.52 -17.88 0.27
CA LEU A 185 -3.81 -17.72 -0.99
C LEU A 185 -4.64 -16.94 -2.02
N ILE A 186 -5.89 -17.36 -2.28
CA ILE A 186 -6.77 -16.67 -3.24
C ILE A 186 -7.01 -15.22 -2.84
N ARG A 187 -7.21 -14.94 -1.54
CA ARG A 187 -7.40 -13.57 -1.04
C ARG A 187 -6.19 -12.70 -1.32
N MET A 188 -4.98 -13.20 -1.05
CA MET A 188 -3.75 -12.46 -1.32
C MET A 188 -3.58 -12.19 -2.83
N LEU A 189 -3.96 -13.14 -3.68
CA LEU A 189 -3.90 -12.99 -5.13
C LEU A 189 -4.94 -12.02 -5.68
N GLN A 190 -6.16 -12.03 -5.13
CA GLN A 190 -7.19 -11.05 -5.46
C GLN A 190 -6.70 -9.63 -5.15
N VAL A 191 -6.02 -9.44 -4.02
CA VAL A 191 -5.39 -8.16 -3.65
C VAL A 191 -4.29 -7.78 -4.64
N LEU A 192 -3.40 -8.71 -5.01
CA LEU A 192 -2.37 -8.46 -6.02
C LEU A 192 -2.97 -8.13 -7.40
N GLY A 193 -4.04 -8.81 -7.82
CA GLY A 193 -4.80 -8.48 -9.03
C GLY A 193 -5.36 -7.06 -8.98
N ALA A 194 -5.93 -6.65 -7.83
CA ALA A 194 -6.46 -5.30 -7.65
C ALA A 194 -5.35 -4.25 -7.67
N TYR A 195 -4.20 -4.53 -7.05
CA TYR A 195 -3.03 -3.64 -7.09
C TYR A 195 -2.44 -3.55 -8.49
N GLY A 196 -2.40 -4.65 -9.23
CA GLY A 196 -2.02 -4.67 -10.63
C GLY A 196 -2.94 -3.81 -11.49
N PHE A 197 -4.26 -3.99 -11.38
CA PHE A 197 -5.23 -3.21 -12.14
C PHE A 197 -5.19 -1.72 -11.77
N ARG A 198 -5.30 -1.38 -10.49
CA ARG A 198 -5.37 0.02 -10.06
C ARG A 198 -4.00 0.72 -10.13
N GLY A 199 -2.94 0.01 -9.80
CA GLY A 199 -1.58 0.53 -9.75
C GLY A 199 -0.90 0.54 -11.11
N LEU A 200 -0.76 -0.61 -11.76
CA LEU A 200 -0.02 -0.74 -13.02
C LEU A 200 -0.85 -0.25 -14.22
N PHE A 201 -2.14 -0.59 -14.28
CA PHE A 201 -3.00 -0.24 -15.41
C PHE A 201 -3.61 1.16 -15.29
N GLU A 202 -4.26 1.50 -14.16
CA GLU A 202 -4.82 2.84 -13.93
C GLU A 202 -3.80 3.88 -13.40
N ARG A 203 -2.54 3.48 -13.15
CA ARG A 203 -1.44 4.38 -12.71
C ARG A 203 -1.70 5.09 -11.37
N LYS A 204 -2.42 4.47 -10.45
CA LYS A 204 -2.67 5.03 -9.11
C LYS A 204 -1.53 4.66 -8.15
N ALA A 205 -0.66 5.63 -7.85
CA ALA A 205 0.58 5.44 -7.10
C ALA A 205 0.43 4.72 -5.74
N HIS A 206 -0.61 5.01 -4.96
CA HIS A 206 -0.81 4.40 -3.64
C HIS A 206 -1.06 2.88 -3.68
N PHE A 207 -1.50 2.33 -4.82
CA PHE A 207 -1.59 0.89 -5.00
C PHE A 207 -0.22 0.26 -5.27
N LEU A 208 0.65 0.95 -6.02
CA LEU A 208 2.01 0.48 -6.30
C LEU A 208 2.83 0.36 -5.01
N THR A 209 2.72 1.34 -4.11
CA THR A 209 3.42 1.32 -2.82
C THR A 209 2.95 0.20 -1.89
N SER A 210 1.81 -0.45 -2.19
CA SER A 210 1.28 -1.58 -1.40
C SER A 210 1.74 -2.95 -1.92
N ILE A 211 2.27 -3.03 -3.14
CA ILE A 211 2.72 -4.29 -3.76
C ILE A 211 3.87 -4.95 -2.98
N PRO A 212 4.93 -4.23 -2.53
CA PRO A 212 6.03 -4.85 -1.82
C PRO A 212 5.60 -5.61 -0.56
N LEU A 213 4.74 -4.98 0.26
CA LEU A 213 4.22 -5.61 1.49
C LEU A 213 3.39 -6.87 1.15
N ALA A 214 2.57 -6.82 0.11
CA ALA A 214 1.77 -7.97 -0.32
C ALA A 214 2.65 -9.13 -0.81
N LEU A 215 3.71 -8.85 -1.57
CA LEU A 215 4.66 -9.87 -2.04
C LEU A 215 5.50 -10.45 -0.89
N LYS A 216 5.95 -9.64 0.07
CA LYS A 216 6.64 -10.12 1.28
C LYS A 216 5.75 -11.04 2.12
N ASN A 217 4.49 -10.67 2.30
CA ASN A 217 3.51 -11.52 2.99
C ASN A 217 3.28 -12.82 2.21
N MET A 218 3.22 -12.78 0.88
CA MET A 218 3.09 -13.97 0.04
C MET A 218 4.31 -14.88 0.19
N LYS A 219 5.53 -14.32 0.14
CA LYS A 219 6.78 -15.07 0.34
C LYS A 219 6.74 -15.84 1.65
N TRP A 220 6.43 -15.13 2.73
CA TRP A 220 6.29 -15.73 4.06
C TRP A 220 5.22 -16.83 4.08
N PHE A 221 4.06 -16.60 3.45
CA PHE A 221 3.00 -17.60 3.37
C PHE A 221 3.46 -18.89 2.66
N LEU A 222 4.12 -18.77 1.50
CA LEU A 222 4.61 -19.91 0.72
C LEU A 222 5.67 -20.72 1.47
N GLU A 223 6.51 -20.06 2.27
CA GLU A 223 7.55 -20.72 3.08
C GLU A 223 6.98 -21.43 4.31
N ASN A 224 5.88 -20.93 4.88
CA ASN A 224 5.40 -21.35 6.20
C ASN A 224 4.06 -22.11 6.20
N LYS A 225 3.27 -22.03 5.12
CA LYS A 225 1.93 -22.62 5.05
C LYS A 225 1.81 -23.54 3.84
N LYS A 226 0.94 -24.54 3.92
CA LYS A 226 0.65 -25.50 2.84
C LYS A 226 -0.84 -25.55 2.55
N THR A 227 -1.20 -25.57 1.26
CA THR A 227 -2.59 -25.62 0.78
C THR A 227 -3.13 -27.05 0.62
N GLY A 228 -2.27 -28.07 0.77
CA GLY A 228 -2.63 -29.50 0.72
C GLY A 228 -3.00 -30.03 -0.66
N ILE A 229 -2.70 -29.26 -1.71
CA ILE A 229 -2.81 -29.65 -3.11
C ILE A 229 -1.50 -29.26 -3.82
N VAL A 230 -1.09 -30.05 -4.81
CA VAL A 230 0.12 -29.79 -5.62
C VAL A 230 -0.31 -29.06 -6.88
N LEU A 231 0.29 -27.90 -7.14
CA LEU A 231 -0.04 -27.03 -8.27
C LEU A 231 1.27 -26.57 -8.94
N PRO A 232 1.94 -27.43 -9.74
CA PRO A 232 3.35 -27.23 -10.08
C PRO A 232 3.66 -25.94 -10.83
N GLU A 233 2.84 -25.58 -11.82
CA GLU A 233 3.08 -24.36 -12.60
C GLU A 233 2.70 -23.14 -11.78
N PHE A 234 1.62 -23.23 -11.01
CA PHE A 234 1.20 -22.14 -10.16
C PHE A 234 2.20 -21.87 -9.02
N GLU A 235 2.69 -22.90 -8.33
CA GLU A 235 3.75 -22.79 -7.31
C GLU A 235 5.02 -22.16 -7.89
N ARG A 236 5.40 -22.55 -9.11
CA ARG A 236 6.54 -21.96 -9.83
C ARG A 236 6.31 -20.47 -10.09
N VAL A 237 5.13 -20.08 -10.57
CA VAL A 237 4.77 -18.68 -10.82
C VAL A 237 4.75 -17.87 -9.53
N LEU A 238 4.18 -18.42 -8.46
CA LEU A 238 4.15 -17.79 -7.14
C LEU A 238 5.56 -17.56 -6.60
N SER A 239 6.45 -18.54 -6.77
CA SER A 239 7.87 -18.40 -6.40
C SER A 239 8.55 -17.27 -7.18
N LEU A 240 8.31 -17.18 -8.49
CA LEU A 240 8.89 -16.11 -9.32
C LEU A 240 8.46 -14.71 -8.89
N ILE A 241 7.19 -14.50 -8.52
CA ILE A 241 6.70 -13.14 -8.19
C ILE A 241 7.16 -12.64 -6.82
N VAL A 242 7.61 -13.54 -5.94
CA VAL A 242 8.11 -13.18 -4.60
C VAL A 242 9.63 -13.07 -4.53
N GLU A 243 10.33 -13.24 -5.65
CA GLU A 243 11.77 -13.00 -5.73
C GLU A 243 12.08 -11.52 -5.45
N ASP A 244 13.22 -11.28 -4.80
CA ASP A 244 13.63 -9.94 -4.37
C ASP A 244 13.71 -8.98 -5.59
N GLU A 245 14.15 -9.48 -6.75
CA GLU A 245 14.16 -8.71 -8.00
C GLU A 245 12.77 -8.19 -8.43
N VAL A 246 11.70 -8.95 -8.16
CA VAL A 246 10.32 -8.50 -8.47
C VAL A 246 9.83 -7.52 -7.41
N VAL A 247 10.11 -7.79 -6.14
CA VAL A 247 9.75 -6.93 -5.01
C VAL A 247 10.39 -5.55 -5.16
N ASP A 248 11.68 -5.50 -5.47
CA ASP A 248 12.50 -4.29 -5.60
C ASP A 248 12.02 -3.37 -6.72
N ARG A 249 11.32 -3.89 -7.75
CA ARG A 249 10.70 -3.06 -8.81
C ARG A 249 9.63 -2.12 -8.27
N PHE A 250 9.06 -2.45 -7.11
CA PHE A 250 7.96 -1.72 -6.50
C PHE A 250 8.34 -1.01 -5.21
N GLU A 251 9.52 -1.30 -4.65
CA GLU A 251 10.01 -0.58 -3.49
C GLU A 251 10.39 0.85 -3.90
N PRO A 252 9.81 1.88 -3.25
CA PRO A 252 10.27 3.24 -3.43
C PRO A 252 11.74 3.29 -3.01
N LEU A 253 12.61 3.73 -3.92
CA LEU A 253 14.02 3.89 -3.60
C LEU A 253 14.17 4.90 -2.45
N GLN A 254 14.70 4.44 -1.32
CA GLN A 254 14.97 5.28 -0.15
C GLN A 254 16.47 5.28 0.13
N ALA A 255 17.00 6.45 0.46
CA ALA A 255 18.35 6.60 0.95
C ALA A 255 18.48 5.94 2.32
N THR A 256 19.53 5.17 2.51
CA THR A 256 19.86 4.56 3.80
C THR A 256 20.97 5.36 4.48
N VAL A 257 21.29 5.02 5.73
CA VAL A 257 22.47 5.57 6.41
C VAL A 257 23.76 5.44 5.60
N LYS A 258 23.88 4.41 4.75
CA LYS A 258 25.04 4.15 3.88
C LYS A 258 25.06 4.97 2.59
N THR A 259 23.94 5.56 2.17
CA THR A 259 23.84 6.32 0.91
C THR A 259 24.69 7.60 0.99
N PRO A 260 25.76 7.79 0.21
CA PRO A 260 26.64 8.95 0.36
C PRO A 260 26.04 10.25 -0.19
N LEU A 261 24.97 10.16 -0.99
CA LEU A 261 24.36 11.29 -1.69
C LEU A 261 23.88 12.41 -0.76
N VAL A 262 24.39 13.61 -0.99
CA VAL A 262 23.88 14.88 -0.48
C VAL A 262 23.37 15.71 -1.64
N VAL A 263 22.10 16.14 -1.58
CA VAL A 263 21.53 17.04 -2.58
C VAL A 263 21.63 18.48 -2.09
N LYS A 264 22.42 19.32 -2.75
CA LYS A 264 22.53 20.75 -2.49
C LYS A 264 21.45 21.49 -3.26
N VAL A 265 20.50 22.10 -2.56
CA VAL A 265 19.42 22.89 -3.15
C VAL A 265 19.68 24.36 -2.91
N ASN A 266 19.80 25.17 -3.96
CA ASN A 266 20.09 26.60 -3.84
C ASN A 266 18.93 27.44 -4.36
N SER A 267 18.67 28.59 -3.73
CA SER A 267 17.93 29.68 -4.36
C SER A 267 18.82 30.90 -4.53
N PHE A 268 18.82 31.52 -5.72
CA PHE A 268 19.75 32.61 -6.05
C PHE A 268 19.12 33.73 -6.88
N SER A 269 19.85 34.84 -6.99
CA SER A 269 19.54 35.96 -7.89
C SER A 269 20.42 35.92 -9.14
N TYR A 270 19.79 35.93 -10.33
CA TYR A 270 20.53 36.13 -11.59
C TYR A 270 21.21 37.50 -11.69
N LYS A 271 20.69 38.52 -10.99
CA LYS A 271 21.19 39.90 -11.08
C LYS A 271 22.37 40.15 -10.14
N LYS A 272 22.37 39.53 -8.96
CA LYS A 272 23.35 39.79 -7.90
C LYS A 272 24.50 38.79 -7.96
N GLY A 273 24.35 37.62 -7.35
CA GLY A 273 25.40 36.60 -7.24
C GLY A 273 25.58 35.72 -8.48
N GLY A 274 24.60 35.68 -9.38
CA GLY A 274 24.62 34.77 -10.54
C GLY A 274 24.41 33.31 -10.16
N ILE A 275 24.62 32.41 -11.12
CA ILE A 275 24.43 30.97 -10.92
C ILE A 275 25.49 30.45 -9.92
N PRO A 276 25.10 29.67 -8.89
CA PRO A 276 26.05 29.08 -7.95
C PRO A 276 27.05 28.17 -8.66
N LYS A 277 28.33 28.25 -8.26
CA LYS A 277 29.37 27.39 -8.81
C LYS A 277 29.23 25.97 -8.27
N ASP A 278 29.41 25.00 -9.16
CA ASP A 278 29.66 23.62 -8.76
C ASP A 278 31.16 23.43 -8.53
N GLU A 279 31.51 22.84 -7.39
CA GLU A 279 32.88 22.56 -6.98
C GLU A 279 33.18 21.05 -7.01
N THR A 280 32.25 20.24 -7.53
CA THR A 280 32.33 18.79 -7.52
C THR A 280 32.48 18.20 -8.93
N GLU A 281 33.02 17.00 -9.03
CA GLU A 281 33.29 16.35 -10.32
C GLU A 281 32.01 15.82 -11.01
N ASN A 282 31.06 15.33 -10.20
CA ASN A 282 29.82 14.71 -10.67
C ASN A 282 28.55 15.35 -10.09
N GLY A 283 28.64 16.50 -9.39
CA GLY A 283 27.49 17.12 -8.72
C GLY A 283 26.85 18.29 -9.46
N GLY A 284 27.31 18.61 -10.67
CA GLY A 284 26.75 19.63 -11.53
C GLY A 284 25.40 19.18 -12.05
N GLY A 285 24.34 19.51 -11.32
CA GLY A 285 22.99 19.09 -11.64
C GLY A 285 22.25 20.15 -12.44
N PHE A 286 21.22 20.70 -11.83
CA PHE A 286 20.22 21.49 -12.54
C PHE A 286 20.24 22.95 -12.13
N VAL A 287 19.98 23.83 -13.09
CA VAL A 287 19.67 25.24 -12.85
C VAL A 287 18.34 25.55 -13.51
N PHE A 288 17.35 25.92 -12.69
CA PHE A 288 15.99 26.20 -13.11
C PHE A 288 15.69 27.70 -13.01
N ASP A 289 15.34 28.31 -14.14
CA ASP A 289 14.99 29.73 -14.20
C ASP A 289 13.50 29.94 -13.87
N CYS A 290 13.22 30.53 -12.71
CA CYS A 290 11.86 30.83 -12.25
C CYS A 290 11.34 32.18 -12.77
N ARG A 291 12.09 32.94 -13.59
CA ARG A 291 11.70 34.29 -14.03
C ARG A 291 10.46 34.31 -14.92
N GLY A 292 10.15 33.20 -15.59
CA GLY A 292 8.95 33.04 -16.41
C GLY A 292 7.64 32.95 -15.60
N ILE A 293 7.71 32.60 -14.31
CA ILE A 293 6.54 32.57 -13.42
C ILE A 293 6.18 34.00 -13.00
N LEU A 294 4.88 34.30 -12.91
CA LEU A 294 4.38 35.62 -12.50
C LEU A 294 5.05 36.08 -11.19
N ASN A 295 5.51 37.34 -11.16
CA ASN A 295 6.40 37.85 -10.12
C ASN A 295 5.63 38.53 -8.97
N PRO A 296 5.62 37.98 -7.75
CA PRO A 296 4.96 38.63 -6.60
C PRO A 296 5.56 40.00 -6.28
N GLY A 297 6.86 40.19 -6.46
CA GLY A 297 7.53 41.47 -6.17
C GLY A 297 7.14 42.65 -7.06
N ARG A 298 6.17 42.49 -7.98
CA ARG A 298 5.54 43.60 -8.71
C ARG A 298 4.41 44.28 -7.92
N TYR A 299 3.90 43.64 -6.87
CA TYR A 299 2.83 44.15 -6.04
C TYR A 299 3.39 44.62 -4.69
N GLU A 300 2.99 45.81 -4.24
CA GLU A 300 3.52 46.43 -3.03
C GLU A 300 3.36 45.53 -1.80
N GLU A 301 2.23 44.82 -1.72
CA GLU A 301 1.88 43.90 -0.64
C GLU A 301 2.81 42.70 -0.46
N TYR A 302 3.62 42.34 -1.47
CA TYR A 302 4.56 41.21 -1.39
C TYR A 302 6.04 41.63 -1.38
N LYS A 303 6.36 42.92 -1.55
CA LYS A 303 7.75 43.38 -1.74
C LYS A 303 8.68 43.07 -0.58
N GLU A 304 8.19 43.27 0.65
CA GLU A 304 8.95 43.07 1.89
C GLU A 304 8.93 41.60 2.39
N PHE A 305 8.13 40.75 1.75
CA PHE A 305 8.04 39.31 2.08
C PHE A 305 8.95 38.48 1.17
N ASN A 306 9.15 37.21 1.50
CA ASN A 306 9.92 36.25 0.73
C ASN A 306 9.12 34.95 0.49
N GLY A 307 9.69 34.01 -0.27
CA GLY A 307 9.04 32.77 -0.67
C GLY A 307 8.61 31.83 0.47
N ARG A 308 9.03 32.09 1.71
CA ARG A 308 8.61 31.33 2.90
C ARG A 308 7.37 31.90 3.57
N ASP A 309 7.04 33.16 3.32
CA ASP A 309 5.89 33.82 3.91
C ASP A 309 4.58 33.30 3.31
N LYS A 310 3.56 33.13 4.16
CA LYS A 310 2.27 32.55 3.76
C LYS A 310 1.61 33.31 2.60
N SER A 311 1.61 34.63 2.65
CA SER A 311 1.02 35.48 1.60
C SER A 311 1.67 35.26 0.22
N VAL A 312 2.98 35.09 0.18
CA VAL A 312 3.73 34.82 -1.06
C VAL A 312 3.51 33.39 -1.54
N LYS A 313 3.45 32.42 -0.64
CA LYS A 313 3.10 31.02 -0.95
C LYS A 313 1.71 30.93 -1.58
N ASP A 314 0.72 31.50 -0.92
CA ASP A 314 -0.67 31.51 -1.39
C ASP A 314 -0.77 32.17 -2.78
N PHE A 315 -0.06 33.28 -3.01
CA PHE A 315 0.02 33.89 -4.33
C PHE A 315 0.62 32.96 -5.39
N LEU A 316 1.76 32.33 -5.10
CA LEU A 316 2.44 31.43 -6.05
C LEU A 316 1.60 30.18 -6.35
N GLU A 317 0.94 29.61 -5.36
CA GLU A 317 0.13 28.39 -5.48
C GLU A 317 -1.20 28.65 -6.19
N GLN A 318 -1.85 29.79 -5.92
CA GLN A 318 -3.23 30.04 -6.38
C GLN A 318 -3.30 30.91 -7.64
N GLN A 319 -2.28 31.76 -7.88
CA GLN A 319 -2.33 32.77 -8.94
C GLN A 319 -1.28 32.55 -10.03
N THR A 320 -0.49 31.47 -9.97
CA THR A 320 0.59 31.22 -10.94
C THR A 320 0.71 29.74 -11.30
N ASN A 321 1.45 29.44 -12.38
CA ASN A 321 1.74 28.06 -12.81
C ASN A 321 2.96 27.44 -12.07
N MET A 322 3.22 27.88 -10.83
CA MET A 322 4.38 27.40 -10.07
C MET A 322 4.30 25.89 -9.79
N GLN A 323 3.11 25.36 -9.51
CA GLN A 323 2.94 23.94 -9.22
C GLN A 323 3.24 23.05 -10.44
N ASP A 324 2.77 23.43 -11.63
CA ASP A 324 3.05 22.70 -12.87
C ASP A 324 4.54 22.74 -13.21
N PHE A 325 5.19 23.90 -13.03
CA PHE A 325 6.63 24.03 -13.17
C PHE A 325 7.37 23.08 -12.23
N LEU A 326 7.02 23.08 -10.94
CA LEU A 326 7.63 22.21 -9.94
C LEU A 326 7.43 20.72 -10.22
N ASN A 327 6.25 20.31 -10.68
CA ASN A 327 6.00 18.91 -11.03
C ASN A 327 6.95 18.42 -12.14
N ASN A 328 7.26 19.27 -13.13
CA ASN A 328 8.23 18.94 -14.18
C ASN A 328 9.66 18.91 -13.65
N VAL A 329 10.01 19.86 -12.77
CA VAL A 329 11.29 19.88 -12.06
C VAL A 329 11.49 18.60 -11.26
N TYR A 330 10.49 18.17 -10.49
CA TYR A 330 10.54 16.94 -9.69
C TYR A 330 10.82 15.73 -10.57
N ASN A 331 10.10 15.56 -11.68
CA ASN A 331 10.32 14.44 -12.59
C ASN A 331 11.76 14.38 -13.13
N LEU A 332 12.36 15.52 -13.45
CA LEU A 332 13.75 15.58 -13.94
C LEU A 332 14.77 15.27 -12.84
N VAL A 333 14.58 15.84 -11.65
CA VAL A 333 15.49 15.66 -10.51
C VAL A 333 15.40 14.24 -9.98
N ASP A 334 14.21 13.65 -9.92
CA ASP A 334 13.95 12.30 -9.43
C ASP A 334 14.76 11.25 -10.17
N ILE A 335 14.82 11.32 -11.50
CA ILE A 335 15.63 10.42 -12.34
C ILE A 335 17.10 10.46 -11.90
N SER A 336 17.63 11.67 -11.68
CA SER A 336 19.04 11.84 -11.29
C SER A 336 19.29 11.35 -9.86
N VAL A 337 18.41 11.65 -8.93
CA VAL A 337 18.53 11.19 -7.54
C VAL A 337 18.50 9.66 -7.49
N GLU A 338 17.59 9.02 -8.24
CA GLU A 338 17.49 7.56 -8.32
C GLU A 338 18.78 6.92 -8.81
N ASP A 339 19.32 7.39 -9.93
CA ASP A 339 20.56 6.86 -10.49
C ASP A 339 21.78 7.16 -9.61
N TYR A 340 21.82 8.31 -8.97
CA TYR A 340 22.93 8.70 -8.10
C TYR A 340 22.98 7.84 -6.84
N ILE A 341 21.81 7.52 -6.25
CA ILE A 341 21.72 6.57 -5.14
C ILE A 341 22.23 5.19 -5.58
N LYS A 342 21.75 4.66 -6.72
CA LYS A 342 22.16 3.34 -7.24
C LYS A 342 23.65 3.26 -7.56
N ARG A 343 24.25 4.35 -8.05
CA ARG A 343 25.67 4.42 -8.43
C ARG A 343 26.60 4.83 -7.30
N GLY A 344 26.07 5.16 -6.12
CA GLY A 344 26.86 5.58 -4.96
C GLY A 344 27.50 6.97 -5.11
N PHE A 345 26.88 7.87 -5.88
CA PHE A 345 27.35 9.25 -6.01
C PHE A 345 27.05 10.07 -4.75
N ASN A 346 27.92 11.04 -4.45
CA ASN A 346 27.93 11.74 -3.17
C ASN A 346 27.35 13.17 -3.21
N SER A 347 27.17 13.75 -4.39
CA SER A 347 26.77 15.16 -4.55
C SER A 347 25.85 15.33 -5.75
N LEU A 348 24.79 16.10 -5.59
CA LEU A 348 23.95 16.63 -6.68
C LEU A 348 23.55 18.06 -6.32
N MET A 349 23.71 19.01 -7.23
CA MET A 349 23.30 20.41 -7.03
C MET A 349 22.08 20.76 -7.87
N VAL A 350 21.06 21.33 -7.23
CA VAL A 350 19.85 21.86 -7.89
C VAL A 350 19.63 23.31 -7.48
N SER A 351 19.66 24.23 -8.43
CA SER A 351 19.61 25.66 -8.16
C SER A 351 18.42 26.33 -8.83
N PHE A 352 17.64 27.09 -8.08
CA PHE A 352 16.52 27.90 -8.59
C PHE A 352 16.91 29.37 -8.64
N GLY A 353 16.79 29.98 -9.81
CA GLY A 353 17.13 31.38 -10.02
C GLY A 353 15.90 32.24 -10.24
N CYS A 354 15.85 33.41 -9.61
CA CYS A 354 14.93 34.48 -10.05
C CYS A 354 15.65 35.83 -10.11
N THR A 355 14.94 36.92 -10.42
CA THR A 355 15.59 38.23 -10.60
C THR A 355 16.23 38.72 -9.31
N GLY A 356 15.47 38.76 -8.20
CA GLY A 356 15.93 39.29 -6.92
C GLY A 356 16.43 38.24 -5.92
N GLY A 357 16.09 36.97 -6.15
CA GLY A 357 16.41 35.85 -5.26
C GLY A 357 15.60 35.80 -3.97
N CYS A 358 14.39 36.40 -3.92
CA CYS A 358 13.60 36.50 -2.68
C CYS A 358 12.28 35.73 -2.68
N HIS A 359 11.57 35.62 -3.81
CA HIS A 359 10.22 35.04 -3.84
C HIS A 359 10.18 33.66 -4.50
N ARG A 360 10.14 33.64 -5.83
CA ARG A 360 9.91 32.44 -6.65
C ARG A 360 10.96 31.35 -6.43
N SER A 361 12.24 31.72 -6.45
CA SER A 361 13.33 30.77 -6.27
C SER A 361 13.41 30.21 -4.85
N VAL A 362 13.12 31.03 -3.84
CA VAL A 362 13.08 30.61 -2.42
C VAL A 362 11.98 29.56 -2.24
N TYR A 363 10.76 29.86 -2.70
CA TYR A 363 9.63 28.93 -2.64
C TYR A 363 9.94 27.61 -3.36
N ALA A 364 10.48 27.68 -4.58
CA ALA A 364 10.79 26.50 -5.38
C ALA A 364 11.86 25.60 -4.72
N ALA A 365 12.89 26.21 -4.12
CA ALA A 365 13.93 25.50 -3.39
C ALA A 365 13.35 24.75 -2.17
N ASP A 366 12.53 25.41 -1.35
CA ASP A 366 11.87 24.77 -0.21
C ASP A 366 10.92 23.64 -0.65
N ALA A 367 10.21 23.83 -1.76
CA ALA A 367 9.29 22.83 -2.30
C ALA A 367 10.04 21.56 -2.76
N LEU A 368 11.18 21.71 -3.43
CA LEU A 368 12.04 20.58 -3.81
C LEU A 368 12.59 19.85 -2.59
N VAL A 369 13.01 20.56 -1.54
CA VAL A 369 13.50 19.94 -0.29
C VAL A 369 12.42 19.05 0.32
N ARG A 370 11.17 19.53 0.42
CA ARG A 370 10.05 18.72 0.91
C ARG A 370 9.83 17.47 0.05
N HIS A 371 9.83 17.63 -1.27
CA HIS A 371 9.66 16.53 -2.22
C HIS A 371 10.75 15.45 -2.04
N LEU A 372 12.03 15.84 -2.05
CA LEU A 372 13.16 14.92 -1.93
C LEU A 372 13.19 14.19 -0.59
N ARG A 373 12.85 14.88 0.51
CA ARG A 373 12.75 14.27 1.84
C ARG A 373 11.64 13.22 1.89
N ASN A 374 10.47 13.54 1.36
CA ASN A 374 9.31 12.63 1.39
C ASN A 374 9.50 11.43 0.46
N LYS A 375 10.08 11.64 -0.72
CA LYS A 375 10.20 10.59 -1.75
C LYS A 375 11.42 9.69 -1.54
N PHE A 376 12.57 10.24 -1.17
CA PHE A 376 13.84 9.50 -1.14
C PHE A 376 14.55 9.49 0.20
N GLY A 377 14.18 10.34 1.16
CA GLY A 377 14.87 10.41 2.46
C GLY A 377 16.36 10.80 2.38
N VAL A 378 16.81 11.36 1.25
CA VAL A 378 18.20 11.81 1.05
C VAL A 378 18.56 12.98 1.97
N THR A 379 19.84 13.12 2.29
CA THR A 379 20.32 14.34 2.95
C THR A 379 20.20 15.50 1.98
N VAL A 380 19.59 16.60 2.43
CA VAL A 380 19.46 17.83 1.62
C VAL A 380 20.11 19.00 2.34
N GLU A 381 21.01 19.69 1.66
CA GLU A 381 21.59 20.95 2.11
C GLU A 381 20.91 22.10 1.35
N LEU A 382 20.10 22.89 2.04
CA LEU A 382 19.37 24.00 1.46
C LEU A 382 20.09 25.32 1.71
N ASN A 383 20.33 26.09 0.66
CA ASN A 383 20.99 27.40 0.71
C ASN A 383 20.14 28.48 0.03
N HIS A 384 19.67 29.46 0.79
CA HIS A 384 19.07 30.67 0.26
C HIS A 384 20.11 31.79 0.23
N ILE A 385 20.77 31.97 -0.92
CA ILE A 385 21.98 32.80 -1.05
C ILE A 385 21.73 34.25 -0.66
N GLU A 386 20.61 34.83 -1.11
CA GLU A 386 20.29 36.22 -0.85
C GLU A 386 19.83 36.49 0.58
N GLN A 387 19.25 35.47 1.22
CA GLN A 387 18.82 35.53 2.62
C GLN A 387 19.94 35.10 3.58
N LYS A 388 21.05 34.56 3.07
CA LYS A 388 22.16 33.98 3.84
C LYS A 388 21.70 32.91 4.83
N ILE A 389 20.74 32.08 4.40
CA ILE A 389 20.22 30.96 5.19
C ILE A 389 20.79 29.67 4.63
N THR A 390 21.34 28.84 5.52
CA THR A 390 21.79 27.47 5.21
C THR A 390 21.15 26.51 6.20
N GLU A 391 20.52 25.47 5.69
CA GLU A 391 19.82 24.45 6.47
C GLU A 391 20.23 23.05 6.02
N ILE A 392 20.64 22.21 6.97
CA ILE A 392 20.94 20.80 6.71
C ILE A 392 19.74 19.97 7.16
N ASN A 393 19.16 19.25 6.22
CA ASN A 393 18.09 18.30 6.45
C ASN A 393 18.70 16.90 6.39
N PRO A 394 19.10 16.31 7.53
CA PRO A 394 19.69 14.98 7.55
C PRO A 394 18.66 13.92 7.15
N LYS A 395 19.16 12.75 6.75
CA LYS A 395 18.32 11.57 6.53
C LYS A 395 17.46 11.32 7.76
N ILE A 396 16.22 10.90 7.53
CA ILE A 396 15.35 10.43 8.59
C ILE A 396 15.90 9.06 9.00
N SER A 397 16.40 8.93 10.23
CA SER A 397 16.72 7.61 10.80
C SER A 397 15.39 6.85 10.96
N SER A 398 15.22 5.80 10.15
CA SER A 398 14.15 4.81 10.32
C SER A 398 14.26 4.12 11.67
#